data_AF-A0A5N9CEX1-F1
#
_entry.id   AF-A0A5N9CEX1-F1
#
_cell.length_a   1.000
_cell.length_b   1.000
_cell.length_c   1.000
_cell.angle_alpha   90.00
_cell.angle_beta   90.00
_cell.angle_gamma   90.00
#
_symmetry.space_group_name_H-M   'P 1'
#
loop_
_entity.id
_entity.type
_entity.pdbx_description
1 polymer ?
#
loop_
_entity_poly.entity_id
_entity_poly.type
_entity_poly.pdbx_seq_one_letter_code
_entity_poly.pdbx_strand_id
1 'polypeptide(L)'
;LAFAKRPFMELYDINSDPDNMNNLASDPKYKDIVDKLHKELFSVLEDRDDPRIIEKDDCKFDKYPYAGLADDDWYDAPANDKINNTRPTPY
;
A
#
# COMPACT_ATOMS: atom_id res chain seq x y z
N LEU A 1 12.94 -2.45 15.48
CA LEU A 1 11.87 -1.49 15.87
C LEU A 1 11.29 -0.91 14.57
N ALA A 2 10.25 -1.52 13.99
CA ALA A 2 9.65 -1.06 12.73
C ALA A 2 8.22 -1.64 12.55
N PHE A 3 7.32 -1.29 13.46
CA PHE A 3 5.91 -1.72 13.42
C PHE A 3 4.93 -0.56 13.16
N ALA A 4 5.46 0.67 13.01
CA ALA A 4 4.64 1.82 12.64
C ALA A 4 4.28 1.75 11.14
N LYS A 5 3.13 2.32 10.78
CA LYS A 5 2.74 2.47 9.38
C LYS A 5 3.80 3.28 8.65
N ARG A 6 4.20 2.81 7.47
CA ARG A 6 5.05 3.56 6.56
C ARG A 6 4.31 4.81 6.10
N PRO A 7 4.99 5.95 5.95
CA PRO A 7 4.38 7.14 5.35
C PRO A 7 3.99 6.86 3.90
N PHE A 8 3.08 7.66 3.37
CA PHE A 8 2.62 7.53 1.99
C PHE A 8 3.73 7.79 0.95
N MET A 9 4.66 8.69 1.27
CA MET A 9 5.80 9.02 0.40
C MET A 9 7.13 8.80 1.13
N GLU A 10 8.08 8.22 0.39
CA GLU A 10 9.47 8.10 0.79
C GLU A 10 10.37 8.64 -0.34
N LEU A 11 11.35 9.48 0.00
CA LEU A 11 12.35 10.02 -0.93
C LEU A 11 13.73 9.80 -0.33
N TYR A 12 14.66 9.25 -1.12
CA TYR A 12 16.03 8.96 -0.69
C TYR A 12 17.03 9.52 -1.70
N ASP A 13 18.14 10.05 -1.19
CA ASP A 13 19.31 10.38 -2.00
C ASP A 13 20.30 9.21 -1.93
N ILE A 14 20.26 8.35 -2.94
CA ILE A 14 21.08 7.12 -3.00
C ILE A 14 22.58 7.36 -2.96
N ASN A 15 23.05 8.57 -3.31
CA ASN A 15 24.49 8.87 -3.29
C ASN A 15 24.98 9.13 -1.87
N SER A 16 24.14 9.76 -1.04
CA SER A 16 24.47 10.09 0.35
C SER A 16 23.92 9.07 1.35
N ASP A 17 22.89 8.32 0.97
CA ASP A 17 22.21 7.31 1.78
C ASP A 17 21.95 6.02 0.96
N PRO A 18 22.98 5.20 0.69
CA PRO A 18 22.84 3.98 -0.10
C PRO A 18 21.89 2.94 0.51
N ASP A 19 21.74 2.98 1.83
CA ASP A 19 20.90 2.05 2.59
C ASP A 19 19.44 2.52 2.74
N ASN A 20 19.10 3.70 2.21
CA ASN A 20 17.75 4.30 2.25
C ASN A 20 17.18 4.40 3.68
N MET A 21 18.01 4.85 4.62
CA MET A 21 17.65 4.95 6.04
C MET A 21 17.00 6.29 6.39
N ASN A 22 17.26 7.33 5.61
CA ASN A 22 16.85 8.71 5.87
C ASN A 22 15.80 9.18 4.86
N ASN A 23 14.52 9.04 5.20
CA ASN A 23 13.44 9.53 4.35
C ASN A 23 13.40 11.08 4.33
N LEU A 24 13.61 11.65 3.16
CA LEU A 24 13.63 13.09 2.88
C LEU A 24 12.28 13.67 2.45
N ALA A 25 11.25 12.83 2.28
CA ALA A 25 9.98 13.24 1.66
C ALA A 25 9.22 14.35 2.42
N SER A 26 9.47 14.49 3.73
CA SER A 26 8.84 15.51 4.57
C SER A 26 9.68 16.78 4.75
N ASP A 27 10.91 16.81 4.23
CA ASP A 27 11.78 17.99 4.32
C ASP A 27 11.36 19.03 3.25
N PRO A 28 10.96 20.26 3.63
CA PRO A 28 10.55 21.30 2.69
C PRO A 28 11.57 21.62 1.60
N LYS A 29 12.87 21.40 1.86
CA LYS A 29 13.95 21.60 0.89
C LYS A 29 13.78 20.71 -0.34
N TYR A 30 13.18 19.53 -0.20
CA TYR A 30 13.01 18.56 -1.27
C TYR A 30 11.60 18.55 -1.85
N LYS A 31 10.72 19.46 -1.43
CA LYS A 31 9.30 19.46 -1.83
C LYS A 31 9.12 19.44 -3.36
N ASP A 32 9.85 20.29 -4.08
CA ASP A 32 9.73 20.38 -5.54
C ASP A 32 10.19 19.08 -6.23
N ILE A 33 11.18 18.39 -5.66
CA ILE A 33 11.67 17.10 -6.17
C ILE A 33 10.61 16.02 -5.92
N VAL A 34 10.04 15.97 -4.72
CA VAL A 34 8.95 15.04 -4.38
C VAL A 34 7.77 15.22 -5.33
N ASP A 35 7.29 16.46 -5.49
CA ASP A 35 6.14 16.77 -6.35
C ASP A 35 6.41 16.36 -7.81
N LYS A 36 7.62 16.63 -8.32
CA LYS A 36 8.02 16.26 -9.68
C LYS A 36 8.04 14.75 -9.87
N LEU A 37 8.73 14.02 -9.00
CA LEU A 37 8.85 12.55 -9.10
C LEU A 37 7.52 11.86 -8.88
N HIS A 38 6.68 12.38 -7.97
CA HIS A 38 5.32 11.88 -7.76
C HIS A 38 4.48 12.02 -9.03
N LYS A 39 4.52 13.19 -9.68
CA LYS A 39 3.81 13.41 -10.95
C LYS A 39 4.34 12.51 -12.07
N GLU A 40 5.65 12.35 -12.17
CA GLU A 40 6.28 11.48 -13.19
C GLU A 40 5.88 10.02 -12.98
N LEU A 41 5.95 9.53 -11.73
CA LEU A 41 5.54 8.17 -11.38
C LEU A 41 4.09 7.92 -11.78
N PHE A 42 3.16 8.78 -11.36
CA PHE A 42 1.74 8.58 -11.64
C PHE A 42 1.41 8.68 -13.12
N SER A 43 2.05 9.59 -13.86
CA SER A 43 1.90 9.65 -15.32
C SER A 43 2.30 8.34 -15.98
N VAL A 44 3.44 7.75 -15.58
CA VAL A 44 3.91 6.47 -16.14
C VAL A 44 2.98 5.32 -15.76
N LEU A 45 2.42 5.31 -14.54
CA LEU A 45 1.50 4.27 -14.11
C LEU A 45 0.15 4.35 -14.83
N GLU A 46 -0.38 5.57 -15.04
CA GLU A 46 -1.58 5.81 -15.83
C GLU A 46 -1.37 5.42 -17.29
N ASP A 47 -0.26 5.84 -17.92
CA ASP A 47 0.08 5.52 -19.31
C ASP A 47 0.24 4.01 -19.58
N ARG A 48 0.54 3.23 -18.53
CA ARG A 48 0.74 1.78 -18.61
C ARG A 48 -0.47 0.98 -18.13
N ASP A 49 -1.59 1.64 -17.88
CA ASP A 49 -2.81 1.01 -17.36
C ASP A 49 -2.52 0.17 -16.10
N ASP A 50 -1.70 0.68 -15.16
CA ASP A 50 -1.40 -0.04 -13.92
C ASP A 50 -2.71 -0.26 -13.14
N PRO A 51 -3.11 -1.53 -12.89
CA PRO A 51 -4.37 -1.85 -12.22
C PRO A 51 -4.53 -1.18 -10.86
N ARG A 52 -3.43 -0.91 -10.13
CA ARG A 52 -3.48 -0.28 -8.80
C ARG A 52 -3.84 1.20 -8.87
N ILE A 53 -3.72 1.82 -10.04
CA ILE A 53 -4.06 3.22 -10.25
C ILE A 53 -5.43 3.34 -10.92
N ILE A 54 -5.71 2.51 -11.94
CA ILE A 54 -6.96 2.63 -12.72
C ILE A 54 -8.15 1.88 -12.08
N GLU A 55 -7.92 0.78 -11.37
CA GLU A 55 -8.95 0.00 -10.68
C GLU A 55 -9.04 0.47 -9.22
N LYS A 56 -9.77 1.58 -8.98
CA LYS A 56 -9.81 2.28 -7.68
C LYS A 56 -10.23 1.40 -6.49
N ASP A 57 -11.42 0.82 -6.57
CA ASP A 57 -12.06 0.14 -5.43
C ASP A 57 -11.96 -1.39 -5.52
N ASP A 58 -11.56 -1.92 -6.68
CA ASP A 58 -11.58 -3.35 -6.99
C ASP A 58 -10.32 -3.81 -7.72
N CYS A 59 -9.15 -3.35 -7.24
CA CYS A 59 -7.88 -3.74 -7.83
C CYS A 59 -7.69 -5.25 -7.77
N LYS A 60 -7.52 -5.89 -8.94
CA LYS A 60 -7.33 -7.33 -9.04
C LYS A 60 -6.10 -7.86 -8.29
N PHE A 61 -5.11 -7.01 -8.00
CA PHE A 61 -3.92 -7.40 -7.22
C PHE A 61 -4.14 -7.35 -5.71
N ASP A 62 -5.16 -6.62 -5.24
CA ASP A 62 -5.55 -6.63 -3.83
C ASP A 62 -6.37 -7.88 -3.48
N LYS A 63 -6.83 -8.62 -4.49
CA LYS A 63 -7.49 -9.92 -4.35
C LYS A 63 -6.43 -11.03 -4.32
N TYR A 64 -6.39 -11.79 -3.24
CA TYR A 64 -5.57 -13.00 -3.17
C TYR A 64 -6.27 -14.16 -3.90
N PRO A 65 -5.68 -14.74 -4.97
CA PRO A 65 -6.30 -15.87 -5.66
C PRO A 65 -6.25 -17.18 -4.86
N TYR A 66 -5.46 -17.24 -3.79
CA TYR A 66 -5.20 -18.46 -2.99
C TYR A 66 -5.43 -18.30 -1.48
N ALA A 67 -5.83 -17.12 -1.01
CA ALA A 67 -6.45 -17.06 0.31
C ALA A 67 -7.86 -17.60 0.09
N GLY A 68 -8.04 -18.91 0.26
CA GLY A 68 -9.39 -19.46 0.39
C GLY A 68 -10.16 -18.67 1.46
N LEU A 69 -11.48 -18.82 1.46
CA LEU A 69 -12.24 -18.39 2.63
C LEU A 69 -11.57 -19.00 3.86
N ALA A 70 -11.37 -18.22 4.92
CA ALA A 70 -11.00 -18.81 6.19
C ALA A 70 -12.06 -19.87 6.53
N ASP A 71 -11.65 -21.03 7.04
CA ASP A 71 -12.59 -22.07 7.47
C ASP A 71 -13.65 -21.45 8.38
N ASP A 72 -14.89 -21.94 8.33
CA ASP A 72 -16.00 -21.41 9.14
C ASP A 72 -15.62 -21.32 10.63
N ASP A 73 -14.82 -22.28 11.11
CA ASP A 73 -14.27 -22.35 12.46
C ASP A 73 -13.40 -21.13 12.85
N TRP A 74 -12.81 -20.43 11.88
CA TRP A 74 -12.00 -19.22 12.12
C TRP A 74 -12.87 -18.01 12.47
N TYR A 75 -14.06 -17.91 11.88
CA TYR A 75 -15.03 -16.85 12.19
C TYR A 75 -15.74 -17.08 13.53
N ASP A 76 -15.92 -18.34 13.92
CA ASP A 76 -16.60 -18.73 15.15
C ASP A 76 -15.65 -18.82 16.36
N ALA A 77 -14.35 -18.55 16.16
CA ALA A 77 -13.37 -18.50 17.23
C ALA A 77 -13.61 -17.28 18.15
N PRO A 78 -13.70 -17.49 19.49
CA PRO A 78 -14.10 -16.44 20.44
C PRO A 78 -13.13 -15.25 20.53
N ALA A 79 -11.95 -15.34 19.90
CA ALA A 79 -10.96 -14.26 19.84
C ALA A 79 -11.22 -13.24 18.70
N ASN A 80 -12.06 -13.57 17.71
CA ASN A 80 -12.24 -12.79 16.48
C ASN A 80 -13.54 -11.96 16.44
N ASP A 81 -14.40 -12.13 17.45
CA ASP A 81 -15.74 -11.54 17.58
C ASP A 81 -15.76 -9.99 17.65
N LYS A 82 -14.58 -9.34 17.72
CA LYS A 82 -14.46 -7.88 17.84
C LYS A 82 -13.80 -7.17 16.65
N ILE A 83 -13.30 -7.90 15.65
CA ILE A 83 -12.51 -7.27 14.59
C ILE A 83 -13.21 -7.19 13.23
N ASN A 84 -14.08 -8.13 12.84
CA ASN A 84 -14.82 -8.05 11.57
C ASN A 84 -16.08 -8.92 11.63
N ASN A 85 -17.23 -8.36 12.00
CA ASN A 85 -18.45 -9.14 12.26
C ASN A 85 -19.32 -9.40 11.03
N THR A 86 -18.71 -9.55 9.85
CA THR A 86 -19.43 -9.90 8.63
C THR A 86 -18.67 -10.97 7.87
N ARG A 87 -19.27 -12.18 7.81
CA ARG A 87 -18.85 -13.21 6.86
C ARG A 87 -18.96 -12.61 5.45
N PRO A 88 -17.89 -12.54 4.66
CA PRO A 88 -18.01 -12.12 3.27
C PRO A 88 -18.92 -13.13 2.56
N THR A 89 -20.01 -12.66 1.97
CA THR A 89 -20.88 -13.52 1.17
C THR A 89 -20.13 -13.90 -0.10
N PRO A 90 -19.88 -15.21 -0.36
CA PRO A 90 -19.53 -15.62 -1.72
C PRO A 90 -20.75 -15.32 -2.61
N TYR A 91 -20.48 -14.78 -3.79
CA TYR A 91 -21.46 -14.31 -4.78
C TYR A 91 -22.71 -15.19 -4.91
#